data_AF-A0A1X0KEK1-F1
#
_entry.id   AF-A0A1X0KEK1-F1
#
_cell.length_a   1.000
_cell.length_b   1.000
_cell.length_c   1.000
_cell.angle_alpha   90.00
_cell.angle_beta   90.00
_cell.angle_gamma   90.00
#
_symmetry.space_group_name_H-M   'P 1'
#
loop_
_entity.id
_entity.type
_entity.pdbx_description
1 polymer ?
#
loop_
_entity_poly.entity_id
_entity_poly.type
_entity_poly.pdbx_seq_one_letter_code
_entity_poly.pdbx_strand_id
1 'polypeptide(L)'
;MVLRDGRLGVRETPDPQPGPGELLLRTLRLVDGGAGGMRIIGQHPEAQGSFAELLVVSEVAAKAVAGDVSNDAVALTDAFAVGEFYVRSARMQPGEVAMVIGAGAIGLSAVAAPAGRGIEPIVVSDYKSDRRELARERFGAHLVVDPAQKSPSDAFNEVRAQRGLPGPAVVFECVGAPGLIQRIVESAEMGTRLYCGGGWYTGDTLDITAATRQGVTIQFGGGPHPQGWYGTLDAIAARRLDALPSVGKIITLEEVPDALELARRSDGPPRIVVHPNGDPT
;
A
#
# COMPACT_ATOMS: atom_id res chain seq x y z
N MET A 1 29.98 -9.05 -6.70
CA MET A 1 31.35 -8.56 -6.45
C MET A 1 31.81 -9.06 -5.09
N VAL A 2 33.06 -9.49 -4.97
CA VAL A 2 33.67 -9.85 -3.68
C VAL A 2 35.03 -9.18 -3.59
N LEU A 3 35.28 -8.45 -2.50
CA LEU A 3 36.61 -7.91 -2.19
C LEU A 3 37.36 -8.95 -1.36
N ARG A 4 38.48 -9.45 -1.89
CA ARG A 4 39.43 -10.32 -1.16
C ARG A 4 40.82 -9.73 -1.29
N ASP A 5 41.55 -9.69 -0.17
CA ASP A 5 42.95 -9.23 -0.12
C ASP A 5 43.19 -7.86 -0.78
N GLY A 6 42.24 -6.93 -0.61
CA GLY A 6 42.34 -5.57 -1.15
C GLY A 6 42.18 -5.47 -2.68
N ARG A 7 41.75 -6.53 -3.36
CA ARG A 7 41.48 -6.54 -4.80
C ARG A 7 40.01 -6.83 -5.09
N LEU A 8 39.43 -6.02 -5.96
CA LEU A 8 38.05 -6.13 -6.39
C LEU A 8 37.95 -7.19 -7.49
N GLY A 9 37.39 -8.36 -7.15
CA GLY A 9 37.05 -9.39 -8.13
C GLY A 9 35.64 -9.19 -8.65
N VAL A 10 35.50 -8.85 -9.94
CA VAL A 10 34.24 -8.99 -10.67
C VAL A 10 34.16 -10.44 -11.12
N ARG A 11 33.26 -11.21 -10.50
CA ARG A 11 32.91 -12.55 -10.96
C ARG A 11 31.72 -12.41 -11.88
N GLU A 12 31.90 -12.70 -13.16
CA GLU A 12 30.77 -13.01 -14.03
C GLU A 12 30.11 -14.27 -13.48
N THR A 13 28.89 -14.10 -13.00
CA THR A 13 28.04 -15.20 -12.53
C THR A 13 26.90 -15.25 -13.52
N PRO A 14 26.63 -16.41 -14.16
CA PRO A 14 25.50 -16.54 -15.07
C PRO A 14 24.21 -16.10 -14.38
N ASP A 15 23.29 -15.53 -15.14
CA ASP A 15 21.98 -15.15 -14.61
C ASP A 15 21.28 -16.40 -14.02
N PRO A 16 20.76 -16.30 -12.79
CA PRO A 16 20.10 -17.43 -12.16
C PRO A 16 18.84 -17.78 -12.94
N GLN A 17 18.87 -18.90 -13.66
CA GLN A 17 17.66 -19.52 -14.19
C GLN A 17 17.10 -20.46 -13.13
N PRO A 18 15.88 -20.24 -12.62
CA PRO A 18 15.26 -21.19 -11.70
C PRO A 18 15.12 -22.55 -12.40
N GLY A 19 15.63 -23.60 -11.76
CA GLY A 19 15.42 -24.98 -12.21
C GLY A 19 13.96 -25.43 -12.08
N PRO A 20 13.61 -26.63 -12.58
CA PRO A 20 12.27 -27.18 -12.43
C PRO A 20 11.86 -27.28 -10.95
N GLY A 21 10.91 -26.44 -10.52
CA GLY A 21 10.45 -26.36 -9.13
C GLY A 21 11.12 -25.29 -8.26
N GLU A 22 12.03 -24.48 -8.83
CA GLU A 22 12.64 -23.33 -8.15
C GLU A 22 11.92 -22.03 -8.53
N LEU A 23 11.97 -21.02 -7.65
CA LEU A 23 11.32 -19.73 -7.87
C LEU A 23 12.33 -18.59 -7.79
N LEU A 24 12.17 -17.62 -8.70
CA LEU A 24 12.88 -16.35 -8.67
C LEU A 24 12.40 -15.53 -7.46
N LEU A 25 13.33 -15.06 -6.65
CA LEU A 25 13.02 -14.46 -5.35
C LEU A 25 12.56 -13.00 -5.48
N ARG A 26 11.50 -12.62 -4.74
CA ARG A 26 11.09 -11.21 -4.59
C ARG A 26 11.91 -10.52 -3.50
N THR A 27 12.36 -9.29 -3.77
CA THR A 27 13.07 -8.45 -2.81
C THR A 27 12.16 -7.86 -1.74
N LEU A 28 12.67 -7.78 -0.51
CA LEU A 28 12.21 -6.80 0.46
C LEU A 28 12.65 -5.42 -0.01
N ARG A 29 11.82 -4.42 0.25
CA ARG A 29 11.99 -3.02 -0.18
C ARG A 29 13.33 -2.36 0.20
N LEU A 30 14.17 -3.00 1.01
CA LEU A 30 15.38 -2.43 1.59
C LEU A 30 16.66 -3.16 1.15
N VAL A 31 17.69 -2.39 0.80
CA VAL A 31 19.07 -2.87 0.60
C VAL A 31 20.02 -2.24 1.62
N ASP A 32 21.12 -2.93 1.93
CA ASP A 32 22.14 -2.41 2.83
C ASP A 32 22.88 -1.23 2.17
N GLY A 33 22.79 -0.04 2.77
CA GLY A 33 23.49 1.16 2.34
C GLY A 33 24.83 1.38 3.05
N GLY A 34 25.33 0.37 3.77
CA GLY A 34 26.55 0.45 4.58
C GLY A 34 26.39 1.41 5.75
N ALA A 35 27.37 2.29 5.96
CA ALA A 35 27.39 3.25 7.07
C ALA A 35 26.21 4.25 7.05
N GLY A 36 25.50 4.39 5.91
CA GLY A 36 24.32 5.26 5.77
C GLY A 36 23.00 4.60 6.18
N GLY A 37 23.00 3.33 6.61
CA GLY A 37 21.79 2.59 6.97
C GLY A 37 21.06 1.99 5.76
N MET A 38 19.87 1.43 6.00
CA MET A 38 19.07 0.77 4.97
C MET A 38 18.53 1.77 3.94
N ARG A 39 18.54 1.38 2.66
CA ARG A 39 18.04 2.19 1.54
C ARG A 39 16.87 1.52 0.85
N ILE A 40 15.93 2.31 0.37
CA ILE A 40 14.76 1.79 -0.34
C ILE A 40 15.08 1.55 -1.82
N ILE A 41 14.82 0.35 -2.32
CA ILE A 41 14.93 -0.02 -3.74
C ILE A 41 14.07 0.92 -4.58
N GLY A 42 14.68 1.53 -5.61
CA GLY A 42 14.03 2.46 -6.52
C GLY A 42 13.84 3.88 -5.98
N GLN A 43 14.34 4.21 -4.78
CA GLN A 43 14.22 5.54 -4.18
C GLN A 43 15.55 6.22 -3.88
N HIS A 44 16.67 5.60 -4.24
CA HIS A 44 18.00 6.17 -4.04
C HIS A 44 18.89 5.84 -5.26
N PRO A 45 19.78 6.75 -5.72
CA PRO A 45 20.65 6.49 -6.87
C PRO A 45 21.50 5.22 -6.72
N GLU A 46 21.91 4.91 -5.49
CA GLU A 46 22.69 3.69 -5.14
C GLU A 46 21.81 2.49 -4.74
N ALA A 47 20.48 2.59 -4.87
CA ALA A 47 19.54 1.50 -4.66
C ALA A 47 18.60 1.45 -5.87
N GLN A 48 19.12 0.96 -6.99
CA GLN A 48 18.40 0.93 -8.27
C GLN A 48 17.06 0.20 -8.16
N GLY A 49 16.07 0.66 -8.91
CA GLY A 49 14.73 0.08 -8.96
C GLY A 49 14.65 -1.22 -9.74
N SER A 50 13.46 -1.82 -9.78
CA SER A 50 13.23 -3.14 -10.38
C SER A 50 12.55 -3.11 -11.76
N PHE A 51 12.47 -1.95 -12.42
CA PHE A 51 12.00 -1.87 -13.81
C PHE A 51 13.14 -2.21 -14.76
N ALA A 52 13.50 -3.49 -14.78
CA ALA A 52 14.55 -4.09 -15.60
C ALA A 52 14.27 -5.59 -15.78
N GLU A 53 14.92 -6.21 -16.77
CA GLU A 53 14.86 -7.66 -17.01
C GLU A 53 15.48 -8.46 -15.86
N LEU A 54 16.47 -7.87 -15.18
CA LEU A 54 17.24 -8.47 -14.09
C LEU A 54 17.49 -7.45 -12.97
N LEU A 55 17.52 -7.94 -11.72
CA LEU A 55 17.82 -7.13 -10.54
C LEU A 55 18.78 -7.90 -9.63
N VAL A 56 19.84 -7.24 -9.17
CA VAL A 56 20.72 -7.80 -8.14
C VAL A 56 20.04 -7.65 -6.78
N VAL A 57 19.89 -8.78 -6.08
CA VAL A 57 19.19 -8.84 -4.80
C VAL A 57 20.12 -9.34 -3.71
N SER A 58 19.98 -8.79 -2.51
CA SER A 58 20.68 -9.33 -1.34
C SER A 58 19.95 -10.56 -0.84
N GLU A 59 20.68 -11.66 -0.63
CA GLU A 59 20.12 -12.93 -0.13
C GLU A 59 19.36 -12.74 1.19
N VAL A 60 19.91 -11.94 2.11
CA VAL A 60 19.26 -11.64 3.41
C VAL A 60 17.98 -10.83 3.29
N ALA A 61 17.76 -10.20 2.13
CA ALA A 61 16.56 -9.43 1.81
C ALA A 61 15.60 -10.19 0.88
N ALA A 62 15.87 -11.47 0.61
CA ALA A 62 15.09 -12.31 -0.29
C ALA A 62 14.32 -13.36 0.52
N LYS A 63 13.06 -13.64 0.13
CA LYS A 63 12.26 -14.73 0.71
C LYS A 63 11.73 -15.63 -0.39
N ALA A 64 11.96 -16.93 -0.25
CA ALA A 64 11.36 -17.94 -1.11
C ALA A 64 9.84 -17.93 -0.95
N VAL A 65 9.14 -17.91 -2.07
CA VAL A 65 7.69 -18.10 -2.11
C VAL A 65 7.45 -19.60 -2.22
N ALA A 66 6.59 -20.14 -1.36
CA ALA A 66 6.21 -21.55 -1.42
C ALA A 66 4.79 -21.68 -2.01
N GLY A 67 4.56 -22.75 -2.76
CA GLY A 67 3.25 -23.08 -3.32
C GLY A 67 2.96 -22.46 -4.68
N ASP A 68 1.76 -22.74 -5.18
CA ASP A 68 1.28 -22.31 -6.49
C ASP A 68 0.54 -20.96 -6.38
N VAL A 69 1.32 -19.88 -6.50
CA VAL A 69 0.85 -18.49 -6.46
C VAL A 69 1.44 -17.71 -7.63
N SER A 70 0.60 -16.93 -8.33
CA SER A 70 1.02 -16.14 -9.47
C SER A 70 2.07 -15.09 -9.10
N ASN A 71 3.04 -14.86 -9.98
CA ASN A 71 4.02 -13.79 -9.82
C ASN A 71 3.38 -12.41 -9.63
N ASP A 72 2.24 -12.14 -10.28
CA ASP A 72 1.50 -10.88 -10.13
C ASP A 72 0.99 -10.68 -8.70
N ALA A 73 0.33 -11.69 -8.13
CA ALA A 73 -0.09 -11.65 -6.75
C ALA A 73 1.12 -11.47 -5.80
N VAL A 74 2.20 -12.22 -6.05
CA VAL A 74 3.44 -12.08 -5.29
C VAL A 74 4.01 -10.68 -5.40
N ALA A 75 3.91 -10.00 -6.54
CA ALA A 75 4.36 -8.63 -6.80
C ALA A 75 3.50 -7.56 -6.08
N LEU A 76 2.37 -7.93 -5.49
CA LEU A 76 1.50 -7.02 -4.74
C LEU A 76 1.77 -6.98 -3.22
N THR A 77 2.55 -7.92 -2.68
CA THR A 77 2.95 -7.98 -1.25
C THR A 77 3.37 -6.63 -0.65
N ASP A 78 4.35 -5.93 -1.23
CA ASP A 78 4.85 -4.66 -0.65
C ASP A 78 3.72 -3.66 -0.45
N ALA A 79 2.89 -3.50 -1.48
CA ALA A 79 1.86 -2.49 -1.45
C ALA A 79 0.70 -2.83 -0.52
N PHE A 80 0.34 -4.11 -0.38
CA PHE A 80 -0.65 -4.54 0.62
C PHE A 80 -0.10 -4.51 2.05
N ALA A 81 1.19 -4.75 2.23
CA ALA A 81 1.84 -4.68 3.53
C ALA A 81 1.77 -3.26 4.11
N VAL A 82 1.81 -2.22 3.26
CA VAL A 82 1.65 -0.81 3.69
C VAL A 82 0.26 -0.56 4.31
N GLY A 83 -0.82 -1.01 3.66
CA GLY A 83 -2.18 -0.90 4.21
C GLY A 83 -2.33 -1.64 5.53
N GLU A 84 -1.80 -2.87 5.58
CA GLU A 84 -1.75 -3.69 6.79
C GLU A 84 -0.94 -3.02 7.92
N PHE A 85 0.17 -2.36 7.58
CA PHE A 85 0.97 -1.60 8.54
C PHE A 85 0.16 -0.46 9.17
N TYR A 86 -0.57 0.33 8.38
CA TYR A 86 -1.39 1.42 8.91
C TYR A 86 -2.51 0.91 9.81
N VAL A 87 -3.22 -0.14 9.39
CA VAL A 87 -4.33 -0.72 10.17
C VAL A 87 -3.84 -1.37 11.46
N ARG A 88 -2.67 -2.00 11.43
CA ARG A 88 -2.02 -2.52 12.65
C ARG A 88 -1.55 -1.38 13.56
N SER A 89 -1.01 -0.31 13.00
CA SER A 89 -0.58 0.89 13.76
C SER A 89 -1.77 1.60 14.41
N ALA A 90 -2.93 1.56 13.74
CA ALA A 90 -4.21 2.02 14.24
C ALA A 90 -4.71 1.28 15.47
N ARG A 91 -4.23 0.04 15.70
CA ARG A 91 -4.71 -0.84 16.78
C ARG A 91 -6.24 -0.91 16.79
N MET A 92 -6.82 -1.01 15.59
CA MET A 92 -8.28 -1.04 15.43
C MET A 92 -8.88 -2.20 16.24
N GLN A 93 -10.00 -1.92 16.89
CA GLN A 93 -10.79 -2.87 17.65
C GLN A 93 -12.07 -3.24 16.88
N PRO A 94 -12.64 -4.44 17.14
CA PRO A 94 -13.98 -4.76 16.65
C PRO A 94 -15.00 -3.70 17.08
N GLY A 95 -15.89 -3.32 16.16
CA GLY A 95 -16.89 -2.27 16.38
C GLY A 95 -16.41 -0.84 16.11
N GLU A 96 -15.14 -0.64 15.77
CA GLU A 96 -14.64 0.65 15.28
C GLU A 96 -14.87 0.80 13.77
N VAL A 97 -15.18 2.02 13.33
CA VAL A 97 -15.40 2.31 11.91
C VAL A 97 -14.09 2.72 11.23
N ALA A 98 -13.68 1.95 10.22
CA ALA A 98 -12.63 2.38 9.29
C ALA A 98 -13.23 3.33 8.25
N MET A 99 -12.71 4.55 8.16
CA MET A 99 -13.04 5.50 7.09
C MET A 99 -11.82 5.68 6.17
N VAL A 100 -11.87 5.09 4.99
CA VAL A 100 -10.80 5.17 3.99
C VAL A 100 -11.15 6.26 2.96
N ILE A 101 -10.31 7.29 2.89
CA ILE A 101 -10.46 8.39 1.93
C ILE A 101 -9.45 8.16 0.80
N GLY A 102 -9.97 7.89 -0.40
CA GLY A 102 -9.23 7.45 -1.58
C GLY A 102 -9.20 5.94 -1.71
N ALA A 103 -9.72 5.40 -2.82
CA ALA A 103 -9.74 3.99 -3.17
C ALA A 103 -8.72 3.66 -4.29
N GLY A 104 -7.57 4.34 -4.27
CA GLY A 104 -6.40 4.00 -5.09
C GLY A 104 -5.60 2.84 -4.50
N ALA A 105 -4.36 2.66 -4.97
CA ALA A 105 -3.42 1.64 -4.51
C ALA A 105 -3.42 1.41 -2.98
N ILE A 106 -3.03 2.43 -2.22
CA ILE A 106 -2.92 2.35 -0.74
C ILE A 106 -4.29 2.19 -0.11
N GLY A 107 -5.29 2.89 -0.62
CA GLY A 107 -6.68 2.83 -0.16
C GLY A 107 -7.25 1.42 -0.17
N LEU A 108 -7.16 0.71 -1.30
CA LEU A 108 -7.64 -0.67 -1.39
C LEU A 108 -6.93 -1.61 -0.41
N SER A 109 -5.63 -1.38 -0.17
CA SER A 109 -4.90 -2.13 0.86
C SER A 109 -5.34 -1.78 2.28
N ALA A 110 -5.70 -0.53 2.56
CA ALA A 110 -6.27 -0.07 3.83
C ALA A 110 -7.73 -0.53 4.04
N VAL A 111 -8.44 -0.90 2.97
CA VAL A 111 -9.76 -1.58 3.04
C VAL A 111 -9.59 -3.07 3.33
N ALA A 112 -8.67 -3.74 2.62
CA ALA A 112 -8.48 -5.18 2.71
C ALA A 112 -8.02 -5.64 4.11
N ALA A 113 -7.18 -4.85 4.78
CA ALA A 113 -6.61 -5.18 6.08
C ALA A 113 -7.66 -5.29 7.22
N PRO A 114 -8.54 -4.30 7.49
CA PRO A 114 -9.61 -4.45 8.48
C PRO A 114 -10.63 -5.50 8.05
N ALA A 115 -10.93 -5.63 6.75
CA ALA A 115 -11.84 -6.65 6.25
C ALA A 115 -11.33 -8.07 6.56
N GLY A 116 -10.05 -8.34 6.31
CA GLY A 116 -9.40 -9.62 6.63
C GLY A 116 -9.32 -9.92 8.14
N ARG A 117 -9.54 -8.91 8.99
CA ARG A 117 -9.61 -9.03 10.46
C ARG A 117 -11.05 -9.11 10.99
N GLY A 118 -12.06 -9.01 10.12
CA GLY A 118 -13.46 -8.95 10.52
C GLY A 118 -13.84 -7.66 11.25
N ILE A 119 -13.08 -6.57 11.05
CA ILE A 119 -13.39 -5.27 11.64
C ILE A 119 -14.32 -4.54 10.69
N GLU A 120 -15.55 -4.30 11.15
CA GLU A 120 -16.61 -3.65 10.40
C GLU A 120 -17.29 -2.56 11.25
N PRO A 121 -17.89 -1.52 10.62
CA PRO A 121 -17.99 -1.27 9.18
C PRO A 121 -16.76 -0.56 8.59
N ILE A 122 -16.61 -0.71 7.28
CA ILE A 122 -15.59 -0.02 6.47
C ILE A 122 -16.31 0.92 5.50
N VAL A 123 -16.09 2.22 5.64
CA VAL A 123 -16.60 3.28 4.77
C VAL A 123 -15.48 3.73 3.84
N VAL A 124 -15.75 3.77 2.54
CA VAL A 124 -14.76 4.19 1.53
C VAL A 124 -15.29 5.38 0.74
N SER A 125 -14.48 6.43 0.61
CA SER A 125 -14.79 7.61 -0.20
C SER A 125 -13.82 7.73 -1.37
N ASP A 126 -14.32 7.85 -2.59
CA ASP A 126 -13.51 8.17 -3.78
C ASP A 126 -14.41 8.88 -4.79
N TYR A 127 -13.88 9.73 -5.66
CA TYR A 127 -14.67 10.39 -6.73
C TYR A 127 -15.00 9.43 -7.88
N LYS A 128 -14.16 8.44 -8.16
CA LYS A 128 -14.36 7.52 -9.29
C LYS A 128 -15.25 6.33 -8.89
N SER A 129 -16.31 6.08 -9.65
CA SER A 129 -17.30 5.02 -9.34
C SER A 129 -16.71 3.62 -9.43
N ASP A 130 -15.87 3.36 -10.43
CA ASP A 130 -15.15 2.11 -10.62
C ASP A 130 -14.28 1.73 -9.41
N ARG A 131 -13.57 2.70 -8.81
CA ARG A 131 -12.77 2.48 -7.60
C ARG A 131 -13.63 2.16 -6.38
N ARG A 132 -14.78 2.83 -6.24
CA ARG A 132 -15.76 2.55 -5.19
C ARG A 132 -16.35 1.14 -5.34
N GLU A 133 -16.81 0.79 -6.53
CA GLU A 133 -17.36 -0.53 -6.84
C GLU A 133 -16.32 -1.62 -6.56
N LEU A 134 -15.08 -1.44 -7.01
CA LEU A 134 -13.98 -2.36 -6.73
C LEU A 134 -13.75 -2.55 -5.23
N ALA A 135 -13.70 -1.47 -4.44
CA ALA A 135 -13.52 -1.55 -2.99
C ALA A 135 -14.64 -2.37 -2.31
N ARG A 136 -15.89 -2.18 -2.75
CA ARG A 136 -17.06 -2.90 -2.22
C ARG A 136 -17.06 -4.38 -2.63
N GLU A 137 -16.86 -4.65 -3.92
CA GLU A 137 -17.09 -5.96 -4.50
C GLU A 137 -15.92 -6.92 -4.32
N ARG A 138 -14.70 -6.40 -4.15
CA ARG A 138 -13.47 -7.21 -4.12
C ARG A 138 -12.66 -7.08 -2.83
N PHE A 139 -12.84 -6.01 -2.05
CA PHE A 139 -11.98 -5.74 -0.89
C PHE A 139 -12.71 -5.64 0.46
N GLY A 140 -14.04 -5.69 0.47
CA GLY A 140 -14.82 -5.75 1.71
C GLY A 140 -15.27 -4.39 2.26
N ALA A 141 -15.29 -3.34 1.43
CA ALA A 141 -15.95 -2.10 1.83
C ALA A 141 -17.45 -2.33 2.06
N HIS A 142 -17.99 -1.84 3.17
CA HIS A 142 -19.40 -2.01 3.55
C HIS A 142 -20.25 -0.87 2.98
N LEU A 143 -19.71 0.36 3.04
CA LEU A 143 -20.30 1.54 2.42
C LEU A 143 -19.28 2.21 1.53
N VAL A 144 -19.76 2.71 0.39
CA VAL A 144 -18.96 3.52 -0.53
C VAL A 144 -19.70 4.82 -0.83
N VAL A 145 -18.97 5.93 -0.88
CA VAL A 145 -19.55 7.26 -1.05
C VAL A 145 -18.79 8.08 -2.08
N ASP A 146 -19.53 8.80 -2.90
CA ASP A 146 -19.00 9.86 -3.75
C ASP A 146 -18.92 11.16 -2.94
N PRO A 147 -17.72 11.71 -2.66
CA PRO A 147 -17.58 12.93 -1.89
C PRO A 147 -18.17 14.17 -2.57
N ALA A 148 -18.52 14.10 -3.86
CA ALA A 148 -19.29 15.15 -4.53
C ALA A 148 -20.79 15.17 -4.13
N GLN A 149 -21.30 14.06 -3.59
CA GLN A 149 -22.71 13.88 -3.25
C GLN A 149 -22.97 13.87 -1.73
N LYS A 150 -22.05 13.25 -0.97
CA LYS A 150 -22.15 13.15 0.49
C LYS A 150 -20.75 13.12 1.08
N SER A 151 -20.51 13.88 2.17
CA SER A 151 -19.19 13.89 2.79
C SER A 151 -18.86 12.51 3.43
N PRO A 152 -17.58 12.12 3.49
CA PRO A 152 -17.18 10.89 4.19
C PRO A 152 -17.61 10.88 5.65
N SER A 153 -17.54 12.03 6.33
CA SER A 153 -17.95 12.21 7.72
C SER A 153 -19.45 11.98 7.91
N ASP A 154 -20.30 12.43 6.98
CA ASP A 154 -21.74 12.16 7.02
C ASP A 154 -22.04 10.67 6.82
N ALA A 155 -21.36 10.01 5.88
CA ALA A 155 -21.50 8.57 5.66
C ALA A 155 -21.05 7.76 6.89
N PHE A 156 -19.96 8.17 7.54
CA PHE A 156 -19.50 7.62 8.81
C PHE A 156 -20.56 7.80 9.91
N ASN A 157 -21.10 9.01 10.07
CA ASN A 157 -22.11 9.30 11.09
C ASN A 157 -23.39 8.47 10.89
N GLU A 158 -23.82 8.32 9.64
CA GLU A 158 -24.97 7.50 9.27
C GLU A 158 -24.75 6.02 9.63
N VAL A 159 -23.63 5.41 9.20
CA VAL A 159 -23.39 3.98 9.48
C VAL A 159 -23.20 3.72 10.96
N ARG A 160 -22.55 4.66 11.66
CA ARG A 160 -22.34 4.58 13.11
C ARG A 160 -23.67 4.61 13.85
N ALA A 161 -24.56 5.54 13.50
CA ALA A 161 -25.89 5.64 14.09
C ALA A 161 -26.75 4.41 13.78
N GLN A 162 -26.76 3.95 12.53
CA GLN A 162 -27.51 2.77 12.10
C GLN A 162 -27.07 1.48 12.83
N ARG A 163 -25.77 1.35 13.12
CA ARG A 163 -25.21 0.18 13.80
C ARG A 163 -25.05 0.33 15.31
N GLY A 164 -25.43 1.47 15.89
CA GLY A 164 -25.30 1.75 17.32
C GLY A 164 -23.85 1.70 17.83
N LEU A 165 -22.89 2.07 16.98
CA LEU A 165 -21.47 1.97 17.31
C LEU A 165 -21.00 3.21 18.08
N PRO A 166 -20.34 3.06 19.23
CA PRO A 166 -19.76 4.18 19.94
C PRO A 166 -18.40 4.58 19.36
N GLY A 167 -18.04 5.85 19.49
CA GLY A 167 -16.67 6.32 19.28
C GLY A 167 -16.39 7.01 17.94
N PRO A 168 -15.19 7.58 17.81
CA PRO A 168 -14.76 8.32 16.63
C PRO A 168 -14.28 7.38 15.52
N ALA A 169 -14.15 7.91 14.31
CA ALA A 169 -13.60 7.17 13.18
C ALA A 169 -12.10 6.87 13.33
N VAL A 170 -11.67 5.78 12.69
CA VAL A 170 -10.26 5.58 12.31
C VAL A 170 -10.13 5.91 10.84
N VAL A 171 -9.44 7.01 10.55
CA VAL A 171 -9.35 7.57 9.21
C VAL A 171 -8.04 7.15 8.55
N PHE A 172 -8.14 6.61 7.34
CA PHE A 172 -7.01 6.33 6.46
C PHE A 172 -7.07 7.27 5.27
N GLU A 173 -6.26 8.32 5.29
CA GLU A 173 -6.14 9.28 4.20
C GLU A 173 -5.15 8.72 3.17
N CYS A 174 -5.63 8.44 1.96
CA CYS A 174 -4.90 7.72 0.91
C CYS A 174 -4.89 8.46 -0.44
N VAL A 175 -5.20 9.76 -0.45
CA VAL A 175 -5.25 10.62 -1.64
C VAL A 175 -4.01 11.53 -1.72
N GLY A 176 -3.63 12.16 -0.62
CA GLY A 176 -2.54 13.15 -0.57
C GLY A 176 -2.93 14.51 -1.16
N ALA A 177 -4.23 14.84 -1.24
CA ALA A 177 -4.65 16.14 -1.78
C ALA A 177 -4.32 17.30 -0.81
N PRO A 178 -3.78 18.43 -1.29
CA PRO A 178 -3.50 19.59 -0.44
C PRO A 178 -4.72 20.06 0.38
N GLY A 179 -4.48 20.36 1.66
CA GLY A 179 -5.48 20.80 2.63
C GLY A 179 -6.48 19.71 3.04
N LEU A 180 -6.36 18.47 2.54
CA LEU A 180 -7.29 17.40 2.91
C LEU A 180 -7.14 17.00 4.37
N ILE A 181 -5.92 16.95 4.89
CA ILE A 181 -5.66 16.64 6.30
C ILE A 181 -6.33 17.68 7.21
N GLN A 182 -6.19 18.97 6.87
CA GLN A 182 -6.88 20.06 7.59
C GLN A 182 -8.39 19.87 7.58
N ARG A 183 -9.02 19.61 6.42
CA ARG A 183 -10.47 19.37 6.31
C ARG A 183 -10.94 18.16 7.12
N ILE A 184 -10.14 17.09 7.15
CA ILE A 184 -10.43 15.92 7.99
C ILE A 184 -10.42 16.34 9.47
N VAL A 185 -9.39 17.06 9.92
CA VAL A 185 -9.28 17.51 11.32
C VAL A 185 -10.41 18.47 11.71
N GLU A 186 -10.84 19.36 10.83
CA GLU A 186 -11.95 20.29 11.07
C GLU A 186 -13.31 19.58 11.25
N SER A 187 -13.51 18.45 10.57
CA SER A 187 -14.73 17.64 10.67
C SER A 187 -14.60 16.43 11.60
N ALA A 188 -13.42 16.24 12.21
CA ALA A 188 -13.14 15.13 13.08
C ALA A 188 -13.87 15.28 14.43
N GLU A 189 -14.28 14.14 14.97
CA GLU A 189 -14.74 14.07 16.35
C GLU A 189 -13.58 13.88 17.32
N MET A 190 -13.83 14.15 18.59
CA MET A 190 -12.84 14.00 19.65
C MET A 190 -12.28 12.57 19.68
N GLY A 191 -10.95 12.45 19.66
CA GLY A 191 -10.24 11.18 19.69
C GLY A 191 -10.10 10.47 18.33
N THR A 192 -10.46 11.14 17.22
CA THR A 192 -10.22 10.60 15.86
C THR A 192 -8.74 10.27 15.67
N ARG A 193 -8.47 9.08 15.10
CA ARG A 193 -7.12 8.66 14.72
C ARG A 193 -6.99 8.74 13.20
N LEU A 194 -6.01 9.50 12.73
CA LEU A 194 -5.75 9.75 11.32
C LEU A 194 -4.40 9.16 10.91
N TYR A 195 -4.43 8.27 9.93
CA TYR A 195 -3.25 7.65 9.31
C TYR A 195 -3.11 8.14 7.88
N CYS A 196 -2.06 8.94 7.64
CA CYS A 196 -1.80 9.59 6.36
C CYS A 196 -0.86 8.71 5.52
N GLY A 197 -1.43 7.99 4.56
CA GLY A 197 -0.73 7.25 3.51
C GLY A 197 -0.75 7.94 2.15
N GLY A 198 -1.59 8.96 1.98
CA GLY A 198 -1.61 9.85 0.82
C GLY A 198 -0.31 10.65 0.75
N GLY A 199 0.50 10.38 -0.28
CA GLY A 199 1.75 11.10 -0.50
C GLY A 199 1.51 12.41 -1.25
N TRP A 200 2.19 13.47 -0.84
CA TRP A 200 2.33 14.68 -1.66
C TRP A 200 3.74 15.27 -1.49
N TYR A 201 4.33 15.74 -2.58
CA TYR A 201 5.70 16.25 -2.60
C TYR A 201 5.77 17.76 -2.35
N THR A 202 4.62 18.45 -2.33
CA THR A 202 4.53 19.81 -1.82
C THR A 202 4.09 19.75 -0.37
N GLY A 203 4.70 20.55 0.51
CA GLY A 203 4.27 20.62 1.90
C GLY A 203 2.79 21.02 2.03
N ASP A 204 2.20 20.76 3.20
CA ASP A 204 0.84 21.16 3.58
C ASP A 204 0.87 21.90 4.93
N THR A 205 -0.22 22.55 5.30
CA THR A 205 -0.37 23.23 6.60
C THR A 205 -1.47 22.58 7.44
N LEU A 206 -1.29 22.63 8.75
CA LEU A 206 -2.25 22.10 9.72
C LEU A 206 -2.45 23.12 10.85
N ASP A 207 -3.70 23.48 11.14
CA ASP A 207 -4.04 24.23 12.34
C ASP A 207 -3.95 23.31 13.57
N ILE A 208 -2.86 23.45 14.31
CA ILE A 208 -2.63 22.68 15.54
C ILE A 208 -3.65 23.00 16.64
N THR A 209 -4.31 24.15 16.61
CA THR A 209 -5.37 24.51 17.57
C THR A 209 -6.62 23.67 17.30
N ALA A 210 -6.99 23.53 16.03
CA ALA A 210 -8.08 22.65 15.62
C ALA A 210 -7.77 21.19 15.99
N ALA A 211 -6.55 20.72 15.69
CA ALA A 211 -6.10 19.38 16.05
C ALA A 211 -6.13 19.14 17.58
N THR A 212 -5.65 20.10 18.36
CA THR A 212 -5.62 20.01 19.83
C THR A 212 -7.04 19.94 20.41
N ARG A 213 -7.98 20.74 19.89
CA ARG A 213 -9.37 20.72 20.36
C ARG A 213 -10.04 19.37 20.19
N GLN A 214 -9.73 18.68 19.08
CA GLN A 214 -10.26 17.35 18.81
C GLN A 214 -9.42 16.23 19.44
N GLY A 215 -8.26 16.52 20.04
CA GLY A 215 -7.36 15.50 20.58
C GLY A 215 -6.99 14.43 19.56
N VAL A 216 -6.80 14.82 18.28
CA VAL A 216 -6.52 13.86 17.20
C VAL A 216 -5.14 13.23 17.36
N THR A 217 -5.06 11.94 17.05
CA THR A 217 -3.77 11.30 16.78
C THR A 217 -3.54 11.33 15.29
N ILE A 218 -2.41 11.86 14.83
CA ILE A 218 -2.05 11.90 13.41
C ILE A 218 -0.72 11.15 13.23
N GLN A 219 -0.70 10.13 12.37
CA GLN A 219 0.51 9.42 11.99
C GLN A 219 0.81 9.64 10.52
N PHE A 220 2.01 10.13 10.23
CA PHE A 220 2.55 10.27 8.88
C PHE A 220 3.57 9.18 8.59
N GLY A 221 3.55 8.68 7.36
CA GLY A 221 4.56 7.75 6.87
C GLY A 221 4.77 6.54 7.78
N GLY A 222 6.02 6.09 7.84
CA GLY A 222 6.38 4.77 8.32
C GLY A 222 6.25 3.72 7.23
N GLY A 223 6.43 2.46 7.62
CA GLY A 223 6.30 1.35 6.68
C GLY A 223 6.42 0.00 7.38
N PRO A 224 6.08 -1.08 6.68
CA PRO A 224 6.18 -2.42 7.22
C PRO A 224 7.63 -2.72 7.65
N HIS A 225 7.77 -3.38 8.79
CA HIS A 225 8.99 -4.12 9.11
C HIS A 225 9.05 -5.40 8.27
N PRO A 226 10.22 -6.06 8.14
CA PRO A 226 10.35 -7.34 7.42
C PRO A 226 9.25 -8.36 7.69
N GLN A 227 8.85 -8.51 8.96
CA GLN A 227 7.79 -9.43 9.36
C GLN A 227 6.41 -9.06 8.80
N GLY A 228 6.15 -7.76 8.57
CA GLY A 228 4.92 -7.29 7.93
C GLY A 228 4.83 -7.66 6.46
N TRP A 229 5.94 -7.57 5.72
CA TRP A 229 6.01 -8.05 4.34
C TRP A 229 5.84 -9.57 4.27
N TYR A 230 6.51 -10.31 5.16
CA TYR A 230 6.38 -11.77 5.21
C TYR A 230 4.96 -12.21 5.53
N GLY A 231 4.32 -11.61 6.54
CA GLY A 231 2.94 -11.94 6.87
C GLY A 231 1.95 -11.65 5.74
N THR A 232 2.19 -10.57 4.99
CA THR A 232 1.38 -10.23 3.81
C THR A 232 1.60 -11.22 2.67
N LEU A 233 2.86 -11.58 2.40
CA LEU A 233 3.20 -12.60 1.39
C LEU A 233 2.53 -13.93 1.73
N ASP A 234 2.64 -14.36 2.99
CA ASP A 234 2.06 -15.61 3.46
C ASP A 234 0.52 -15.56 3.37
N ALA A 235 -0.11 -14.40 3.58
CA ALA A 235 -1.56 -14.23 3.39
C ALA A 235 -1.98 -14.33 1.91
N ILE A 236 -1.19 -13.76 1.00
CA ILE A 236 -1.42 -13.86 -0.45
C ILE A 236 -1.22 -15.30 -0.94
N ALA A 237 -0.09 -15.92 -0.60
CA ALA A 237 0.23 -17.29 -1.00
C ALA A 237 -0.80 -18.30 -0.46
N ALA A 238 -1.29 -18.09 0.76
CA ALA A 238 -2.34 -18.91 1.36
C ALA A 238 -3.77 -18.53 0.90
N ARG A 239 -3.93 -17.57 -0.03
CA ARG A 239 -5.21 -17.06 -0.54
C ARG A 239 -6.15 -16.52 0.55
N ARG A 240 -5.59 -16.09 1.70
CA ARG A 240 -6.31 -15.35 2.74
C ARG A 240 -6.47 -13.87 2.38
N LEU A 241 -5.67 -13.38 1.44
CA LEU A 241 -5.76 -12.05 0.84
C LEU A 241 -5.69 -12.21 -0.69
N ASP A 242 -6.79 -11.93 -1.39
CA ASP A 242 -6.77 -11.83 -2.85
C ASP A 242 -6.43 -10.40 -3.28
N ALA A 243 -5.18 -10.21 -3.70
CA ALA A 243 -4.67 -8.90 -4.10
C ALA A 243 -4.91 -8.59 -5.59
N LEU A 244 -5.08 -9.63 -6.42
CA LEU A 244 -5.11 -9.52 -7.88
C LEU A 244 -6.19 -8.58 -8.43
N PRO A 245 -7.40 -8.48 -7.86
CA PRO A 245 -8.42 -7.56 -8.36
C PRO A 245 -8.01 -6.08 -8.36
N SER A 246 -6.93 -5.71 -7.66
CA SER A 246 -6.41 -4.33 -7.67
C SER A 246 -5.56 -4.01 -8.91
N VAL A 247 -5.16 -5.02 -9.69
CA VAL A 247 -4.41 -4.86 -10.95
C VAL A 247 -5.38 -4.52 -12.06
N GLY A 248 -5.25 -3.31 -12.63
CA GLY A 248 -6.06 -2.89 -13.77
C GLY A 248 -5.31 -2.87 -15.11
N LYS A 249 -3.98 -3.00 -15.10
CA LYS A 249 -3.16 -3.11 -16.31
C LYS A 249 -1.91 -3.95 -16.04
N ILE A 250 -1.54 -4.79 -16.99
CA ILE A 250 -0.23 -5.43 -17.10
C ILE A 250 0.47 -4.81 -18.29
N ILE A 251 1.75 -4.50 -18.16
CA ILE A 251 2.54 -3.80 -19.18
C ILE A 251 3.95 -4.37 -19.31
N THR A 252 4.64 -4.08 -20.42
CA THR A 252 6.07 -4.39 -20.58
C THR A 252 6.97 -3.24 -20.10
N LEU A 253 8.30 -3.39 -20.20
CA LEU A 253 9.25 -2.31 -19.85
C LEU A 253 9.09 -1.07 -20.74
N GLU A 254 8.78 -1.27 -22.02
CA GLU A 254 8.63 -0.20 -23.01
C GLU A 254 7.50 0.77 -22.64
N GLU A 255 6.46 0.27 -21.97
CA GLU A 255 5.27 1.03 -21.57
C GLU A 255 5.42 1.73 -20.20
N VAL A 256 6.50 1.49 -19.46
CA VAL A 256 6.71 2.08 -18.12
C VAL A 256 6.66 3.61 -18.12
N PRO A 257 7.28 4.35 -19.08
CA PRO A 257 7.20 5.80 -19.11
C PRO A 257 5.76 6.33 -19.15
N ASP A 258 4.91 5.73 -19.99
CA ASP A 258 3.50 6.11 -20.13
C ASP A 258 2.70 5.76 -18.87
N ALA A 259 2.97 4.61 -18.26
CA ALA A 259 2.33 4.20 -17.02
C ALA A 259 2.68 5.12 -15.84
N LEU A 260 3.92 5.62 -15.77
CA LEU A 260 4.32 6.61 -14.78
C LEU A 260 3.58 7.95 -14.98
N GLU A 261 3.34 8.35 -16.22
CA GLU A 261 2.57 9.58 -16.51
C GLU A 261 1.08 9.41 -16.14
N LEU A 262 0.48 8.27 -16.43
CA LEU A 262 -0.89 7.94 -15.98
C LEU A 262 -1.00 7.98 -14.45
N ALA A 263 0.01 7.46 -13.74
CA ALA A 263 0.05 7.49 -12.28
C ALA A 263 0.16 8.92 -11.75
N ARG A 264 1.04 9.77 -12.32
CA ARG A 264 1.18 11.19 -11.92
C ARG A 264 -0.13 11.96 -12.06
N ARG A 265 -0.89 11.69 -13.12
CA ARG A 265 -2.17 12.33 -13.40
C ARG A 265 -3.34 11.75 -12.62
N SER A 266 -3.12 10.67 -11.86
CA SER A 266 -4.17 9.89 -11.20
C SER A 266 -5.23 9.33 -12.16
N ASP A 267 -4.89 9.20 -13.44
CA ASP A 267 -5.77 8.74 -14.52
C ASP A 267 -5.69 7.22 -14.74
N GLY A 268 -4.69 6.56 -14.16
CA GLY A 268 -4.52 5.11 -14.23
C GLY A 268 -5.41 4.29 -13.28
N PRO A 269 -5.42 2.95 -13.48
CA PRO A 269 -6.04 2.01 -12.54
C PRO A 269 -5.33 2.06 -11.18
N PRO A 270 -5.93 1.45 -10.13
CA PRO A 270 -5.30 1.42 -8.80
C PRO A 270 -3.88 0.85 -8.82
N ARG A 271 -3.62 -0.19 -9.62
CA ARG A 271 -2.29 -0.77 -9.80
C ARG A 271 -2.03 -1.19 -11.24
N ILE A 272 -0.75 -1.05 -11.62
CA ILE A 272 -0.18 -1.52 -12.87
C ILE A 272 0.96 -2.49 -12.49
N VAL A 273 0.99 -3.67 -13.12
CA VAL A 273 2.09 -4.63 -12.96
C VAL A 273 2.96 -4.60 -14.22
N VAL A 274 4.28 -4.64 -14.02
CA VAL A 274 5.24 -4.68 -15.12
C VAL A 274 5.74 -6.11 -15.28
N HIS A 275 5.61 -6.66 -16.48
CA HIS A 275 6.17 -7.92 -16.93
C HIS A 275 7.41 -7.63 -17.77
N PRO A 276 8.61 -7.58 -17.17
CA PRO A 276 9.77 -7.06 -17.86
C PRO A 276 10.27 -7.95 -19.01
N ASN A 277 9.91 -9.24 -18.99
CA ASN A 277 10.30 -10.23 -19.99
C ASN A 277 9.10 -10.68 -20.87
N GLY A 278 8.00 -9.90 -20.89
CA GLY A 278 6.74 -10.26 -21.53
C GLY A 278 5.87 -11.21 -20.70
N ASP A 279 4.78 -11.70 -21.29
CA ASP A 279 3.83 -12.59 -20.61
C ASP A 279 4.55 -13.84 -20.06
N PRO A 280 4.26 -14.27 -18.81
CA PRO A 280 4.77 -15.53 -18.30
C PRO A 280 4.18 -16.67 -19.15
N THR A 281 5.00 -17.28 -19.99
CA THR A 281 4.71 -18.58 -20.64
C THR A 281 4.56 -19.68 -19.62
#